data_AF-A0A1S3X6M9-F1
#
_entry.id   AF-A0A1S3X6M9-F1
#
_cell.length_a   1.000
_cell.length_b   1.000
_cell.length_c   1.000
_cell.angle_alpha   90.00
_cell.angle_beta   90.00
_cell.angle_gamma   90.00
#
_symmetry.space_group_name_H-M   'P 1'
#
loop_
_entity.id
_entity.type
_entity.pdbx_description
1 polymer ?
#
loop_
_entity_poly.entity_id
_entity_poly.type
_entity_poly.pdbx_seq_one_letter_code
_entity_poly.pdbx_strand_id
1 'polypeptide(L)'
;MRECAKILSQFNRGTSAMQHYVGLCPMFDVEVMNADAELVLGDQGAQPSPSNVARGLSSIFKEITETVRKEAATIAAVFPSPNDVMSILVQVWVGYYWRCA
;
A
#
# COMPACT_ATOMS: atom_id res chain seq x y z
N MET A 1 -3.21 10.29 18.18
CA MET A 1 -2.45 10.23 16.91
C MET A 1 -2.31 11.59 16.22
N ARG A 2 -3.39 12.30 15.86
CA ARG A 2 -3.29 13.63 15.21
C ARG A 2 -2.42 14.64 15.97
N GLU A 3 -2.60 14.77 17.28
CA GLU A 3 -1.80 15.71 18.09
C GLU A 3 -0.31 15.32 18.11
N CYS A 4 -0.01 14.02 18.17
CA CYS A 4 1.36 13.51 18.05
C CYS A 4 1.96 13.86 16.68
N ALA A 5 1.21 13.67 15.60
CA ALA A 5 1.64 14.02 14.24
C ALA A 5 1.89 15.53 14.08
N LYS A 6 1.10 16.36 14.76
CA LYS A 6 1.31 17.82 14.83
C LYS A 6 2.63 18.17 15.53
N ILE A 7 2.95 17.53 16.64
CA ILE A 7 4.24 17.72 17.34
C ILE A 7 5.40 17.27 16.44
N LEU A 8 5.30 16.09 15.83
CA LEU A 8 6.32 15.55 14.92
C LEU A 8 6.52 16.44 13.69
N SER A 9 5.47 17.11 13.21
CA SER A 9 5.58 18.06 12.08
C SER A 9 6.48 19.28 12.38
N GLN A 10 6.71 19.60 13.65
CA GLN A 10 7.63 20.68 14.02
C GLN A 10 9.11 20.30 13.80
N PHE A 11 9.41 18.99 13.66
CA PHE A 11 10.75 18.47 13.43
C PHE A 11 10.89 18.01 11.97
N ASN A 12 11.62 18.77 11.15
CA ASN A 12 11.81 18.50 9.72
C ASN A 12 10.50 18.23 8.96
N ARG A 13 9.46 19.03 9.25
CA ARG A 13 8.12 18.93 8.65
C ARG A 13 7.44 17.57 8.86
N GLY A 14 7.94 16.74 9.79
CA GLY A 14 7.40 15.40 10.06
C GLY A 14 7.81 14.34 9.04
N THR A 15 8.79 14.63 8.17
CA THR A 15 9.18 13.75 7.04
C THR A 15 9.52 12.33 7.49
N SER A 16 10.23 12.16 8.61
CA SER A 16 10.60 10.85 9.15
C SER A 16 9.38 10.03 9.60
N ALA A 17 8.40 10.68 10.22
CA ALA A 17 7.16 10.03 10.64
C ALA A 17 6.31 9.62 9.44
N MET A 18 6.29 10.44 8.38
CA MET A 18 5.60 10.11 7.12
C MET A 18 6.25 8.91 6.43
N GLN A 19 7.58 8.89 6.31
CA GLN A 19 8.32 7.78 5.72
C GLN A 19 8.14 6.48 6.52
N HIS A 20 8.20 6.57 7.85
CA HIS A 20 7.99 5.42 8.73
C HIS A 20 6.57 4.86 8.60
N TYR A 21 5.55 5.73 8.58
CA TYR A 21 4.16 5.31 8.37
C TYR A 21 3.97 4.60 7.03
N VAL A 22 4.47 5.20 5.94
CA VAL A 22 4.38 4.59 4.59
C VAL A 22 5.09 3.24 4.53
N GLY A 23 6.24 3.09 5.19
CA GLY A 23 6.99 1.83 5.22
C GLY A 23 6.32 0.71 6.03
N LEU A 24 5.33 1.03 6.86
CA LEU A 24 4.56 0.04 7.64
C LEU A 24 3.27 -0.39 6.93
N CYS A 25 2.92 0.20 5.78
CA CYS A 25 1.71 -0.19 5.07
C CYS A 25 1.82 -1.69 4.67
N PRO A 26 0.79 -2.51 4.95
CA PRO A 26 0.87 -3.98 4.85
C PRO A 26 1.07 -4.51 3.42
N MET A 27 0.93 -3.65 2.43
CA MET A 27 1.08 -3.98 1.01
C MET A 27 2.56 -4.15 0.60
N PHE A 28 3.49 -3.83 1.50
CA PHE A 28 4.92 -4.10 1.36
C PHE A 28 5.36 -5.40 2.03
N ASP A 29 4.43 -6.13 2.66
CA ASP A 29 4.73 -7.41 3.28
C ASP A 29 4.86 -8.51 2.22
N VAL A 30 6.00 -9.19 2.21
CA VAL A 30 6.32 -10.28 1.28
C VAL A 30 5.31 -11.42 1.40
N GLU A 31 4.78 -11.68 2.61
CA GLU A 31 3.77 -12.72 2.81
C GLU A 31 2.44 -12.35 2.14
N VAL A 32 2.05 -11.07 2.21
CA VAL A 32 0.85 -10.55 1.52
C VAL A 32 1.05 -10.62 0.00
N MET A 33 2.22 -10.22 -0.50
CA MET A 33 2.54 -10.31 -1.93
C MET A 33 2.51 -11.75 -2.45
N ASN A 34 3.01 -12.71 -1.67
CA ASN A 34 2.98 -14.13 -2.03
C ASN A 34 1.55 -14.68 -2.05
N ALA A 35 0.73 -14.32 -1.05
CA ALA A 35 -0.69 -14.71 -1.03
C ALA A 35 -1.47 -14.14 -2.23
N ASP A 36 -1.18 -12.90 -2.63
CA ASP A 36 -1.77 -12.28 -3.81
C ASP A 36 -1.35 -13.01 -5.10
N ALA A 37 -0.08 -13.39 -5.20
CA ALA A 37 0.45 -14.15 -6.32
C ALA A 37 -0.22 -15.53 -6.43
N GLU A 38 -0.41 -16.24 -5.32
CA GLU A 38 -1.14 -17.51 -5.26
C GLU A 38 -2.61 -17.34 -5.65
N LEU A 39 -3.28 -16.24 -5.22
CA LEU A 39 -4.65 -15.96 -5.59
C LEU A 39 -4.83 -15.77 -7.11
N VAL A 40 -3.83 -15.17 -7.77
CA VAL A 40 -3.87 -14.87 -9.21
C VAL A 40 -3.41 -16.05 -10.06
N LEU A 41 -2.30 -16.68 -9.69
CA LEU A 41 -1.61 -17.69 -10.50
C LEU A 41 -2.03 -19.12 -10.14
N GLY A 42 -2.61 -19.33 -8.96
CA GLY A 42 -2.90 -20.66 -8.43
C GLY A 42 -1.65 -21.37 -7.88
N ASP A 43 -1.80 -22.64 -7.55
CA ASP A 43 -0.74 -23.48 -6.98
C ASP A 43 0.47 -23.64 -7.92
N GLN A 44 1.67 -23.73 -7.34
CA GLN A 44 2.92 -23.86 -8.08
C GLN A 44 2.95 -25.19 -8.86
N GLY A 45 2.65 -25.12 -10.16
CA GLY A 45 2.64 -26.27 -11.07
C GLY A 45 1.33 -26.47 -11.82
N ALA A 46 0.26 -25.76 -11.44
CA ALA A 46 -0.96 -25.69 -12.23
C ALA A 46 -0.81 -24.69 -13.39
N GLN A 47 -1.28 -25.03 -14.58
CA GLN A 47 -1.35 -24.05 -15.68
C GLN A 47 -2.48 -23.05 -15.38
N PRO A 48 -2.19 -21.73 -15.30
CA PRO A 48 -3.20 -20.74 -14.99
C PRO A 48 -4.21 -20.62 -16.13
N SER A 49 -5.50 -20.84 -15.83
CA SER A 49 -6.58 -20.56 -16.77
C SER A 49 -6.76 -19.03 -16.89
N PRO A 50 -6.89 -18.47 -18.11
CA PRO A 50 -7.14 -17.04 -18.30
C PRO A 50 -8.33 -16.50 -17.49
N SER A 51 -9.37 -17.33 -17.31
CA SER A 51 -10.56 -16.97 -16.53
C SER A 51 -10.29 -16.88 -15.02
N ASN A 52 -9.38 -17.72 -14.49
CA ASN A 52 -9.00 -17.71 -13.09
C ASN A 52 -8.07 -16.54 -12.79
N VAL A 53 -7.10 -16.28 -13.69
CA VAL A 53 -6.21 -15.10 -13.61
C VAL A 53 -7.02 -13.81 -13.61
N ALA A 54 -7.98 -13.65 -14.53
CA ALA A 54 -8.83 -12.47 -14.59
C ALA A 54 -9.66 -12.27 -13.30
N ARG A 55 -10.15 -13.37 -12.70
CA ARG A 55 -10.89 -13.33 -11.44
C ARG A 55 -9.98 -12.95 -10.26
N GLY A 56 -8.81 -13.57 -10.17
CA GLY A 56 -7.80 -13.27 -9.14
C GLY A 56 -7.37 -11.81 -9.21
N LEU A 57 -7.00 -11.32 -10.40
CA LEU A 57 -6.66 -9.92 -10.62
C LEU A 57 -7.81 -8.99 -10.23
N SER A 58 -9.06 -9.31 -10.60
CA SER A 58 -10.20 -8.50 -10.19
C SER A 58 -10.40 -8.45 -8.67
N SER A 59 -10.07 -9.51 -7.95
CA SER A 59 -10.13 -9.55 -6.48
C SER A 59 -9.04 -8.66 -5.88
N ILE A 60 -7.80 -8.83 -6.34
CA ILE A 60 -6.65 -8.04 -5.89
C ILE A 60 -6.86 -6.54 -6.15
N PHE A 61 -7.34 -6.16 -7.34
CA PHE A 61 -7.62 -4.75 -7.63
C PHE A 61 -8.67 -4.14 -6.70
N LYS A 62 -9.71 -4.90 -6.32
CA LYS A 62 -10.72 -4.44 -5.36
C LYS A 62 -10.11 -4.24 -3.98
N GLU A 63 -9.28 -5.17 -3.54
CA GLU A 63 -8.61 -5.10 -2.24
C GLU A 63 -7.59 -3.95 -2.17
N ILE A 64 -6.75 -3.79 -3.19
CA ILE A 64 -5.85 -2.65 -3.35
C ILE A 64 -6.64 -1.33 -3.23
N THR A 65 -7.75 -1.21 -3.96
CA THR A 65 -8.57 0.01 -3.95
C THR A 65 -9.20 0.26 -2.57
N GLU A 66 -9.63 -0.79 -1.88
CA GLU A 66 -10.16 -0.69 -0.51
C GLU A 66 -9.07 -0.23 0.47
N THR A 67 -7.88 -0.82 0.39
CA THR A 67 -6.75 -0.48 1.26
C THR A 67 -6.29 0.96 1.01
N VAL A 68 -6.15 1.40 -0.25
CA VAL A 68 -5.87 2.81 -0.58
C VAL A 68 -6.88 3.73 0.08
N ARG A 69 -8.18 3.39 0.02
CA ARG A 69 -9.23 4.23 0.58
C ARG A 69 -9.13 4.33 2.10
N LYS A 70 -8.84 3.22 2.78
CA LYS A 70 -8.64 3.20 4.24
C LYS A 70 -7.39 3.98 4.64
N GLU A 71 -6.28 3.80 3.92
CA GLU A 71 -5.03 4.52 4.14
C GLU A 71 -5.22 6.03 3.92
N ALA A 72 -5.89 6.43 2.85
CA ALA A 72 -6.20 7.84 2.58
C ALA A 72 -7.07 8.46 3.69
N ALA A 73 -8.06 7.74 4.20
CA ALA A 73 -8.89 8.19 5.32
C ALA A 73 -8.05 8.36 6.61
N THR A 74 -7.16 7.41 6.91
CA THR A 74 -6.24 7.51 8.05
C THR A 74 -5.27 8.67 7.88
N ILE A 75 -4.69 8.85 6.69
CA ILE A 75 -3.76 9.93 6.38
C ILE A 75 -4.42 11.29 6.59
N ALA A 76 -5.63 11.49 6.04
CA ALA A 76 -6.42 12.69 6.21
C ALA A 76 -6.81 12.94 7.68
N ALA A 77 -7.03 11.86 8.44
CA ALA A 77 -7.38 11.95 9.84
C ALA A 77 -6.17 12.27 10.74
N VAL A 78 -4.96 11.83 10.39
CA VAL A 78 -3.80 11.89 11.29
C VAL A 78 -2.83 13.00 10.93
N PHE A 79 -2.53 13.22 9.65
CA PHE A 79 -1.41 14.07 9.24
C PHE A 79 -1.83 15.52 8.98
N PRO A 80 -1.02 16.51 9.37
CA PRO A 80 -1.28 17.93 9.07
C PRO A 80 -1.23 18.26 7.57
N SER A 81 -0.43 17.53 6.79
CA SER A 81 -0.25 17.70 5.34
C SER A 81 -0.55 16.39 4.61
N PRO A 82 -1.83 15.99 4.45
CA PRO A 82 -2.19 14.68 3.92
C PRO A 82 -1.75 14.47 2.47
N ASN A 83 -1.71 15.52 1.65
CA ASN A 83 -1.26 15.43 0.25
C ASN A 83 0.22 15.04 0.13
N ASP A 84 1.07 15.56 1.01
CA ASP A 84 2.51 15.24 1.02
C ASP A 84 2.72 13.75 1.34
N VAL A 85 1.98 13.24 2.33
CA VAL A 85 2.02 11.82 2.70
C VAL A 85 1.48 10.93 1.59
N MET A 86 0.38 11.34 0.94
CA MET A 86 -0.20 10.59 -0.16
C MET A 86 0.74 10.54 -1.37
N SER A 87 1.45 11.63 -1.68
CA SER A 87 2.46 11.63 -2.75
C SER A 87 3.59 10.64 -2.45
N ILE A 88 4.07 10.57 -1.21
CA ILE A 88 5.09 9.60 -0.81
C ILE A 88 4.53 8.18 -0.89
N LEU A 89 3.30 7.95 -0.41
CA LEU A 89 2.63 6.65 -0.50
C LEU A 89 2.56 6.17 -1.96
N VAL A 90 2.06 6.99 -2.89
CA VAL A 90 1.99 6.64 -4.31
C VAL A 90 3.38 6.38 -4.91
N GLN A 91 4.38 7.21 -4.59
CA GLN A 91 5.74 7.03 -5.10
C GLN A 91 6.36 5.71 -4.63
N VAL A 92 6.19 5.37 -3.35
CA VAL A 92 6.69 4.10 -2.80
C VAL A 92 5.93 2.95 -3.42
N TRP A 93 4.60 3.02 -3.57
CA TRP A 93 3.82 1.95 -4.19
C TRP A 93 4.26 1.67 -5.63
N VAL A 94 4.31 2.69 -6.48
CA VAL A 94 4.73 2.55 -7.88
C VAL A 94 6.18 2.06 -7.97
N GLY A 95 7.06 2.55 -7.10
CA GLY A 95 8.46 2.14 -7.05
C GLY A 95 8.67 0.68 -6.69
N TYR A 96 7.87 0.12 -5.78
CA TYR A 96 7.98 -1.29 -5.37
C TYR A 96 7.34 -2.24 -6.38
N TYR A 97 6.13 -1.94 -6.88
CA TYR A 97 5.48 -2.79 -7.89
C TYR A 97 6.29 -2.85 -9.20
N TRP A 98 6.96 -1.76 -9.60
CA TRP A 98 7.77 -1.75 -10.83
C TRP A 98 9.16 -2.38 -10.66
N ARG A 99 9.70 -2.48 -9.43
CA ARG A 99 11.01 -3.12 -9.20
C ARG A 99 10.97 -4.65 -9.25
N CYS A 100 9.76 -5.22 -9.19
CA CYS A 100 9.53 -6.67 -9.20
C CYS A 100 9.03 -7.20 -10.55
N ALA A 101 8.93 -6.35 -11.59
CA ALA A 101 8.59 -6.72 -12.97
C ALA A 101 9.82 -6.57 -13.87
#